data_AF-A0A6N7BHN5-F1
#
_entry.id   AF-A0A6N7BHN5-F1
#
_cell.length_a   1.000
_cell.length_b   1.000
_cell.length_c   1.000
_cell.angle_alpha   90.00
_cell.angle_beta   90.00
_cell.angle_gamma   90.00
#
_symmetry.space_group_name_H-M   'P 1'
#
loop_
_entity.id
_entity.type
_entity.pdbx_description
1 polymer ?
#
loop_
_entity_poly.entity_id
_entity_poly.type
_entity_poly.pdbx_seq_one_letter_code
_entity_poly.pdbx_strand_id
1 'polypeptide(L)'
;MHLRRSSQNKIHNALIIGWPQGLLVDGTNTVADMKGGTSAFIKNSIIAGSTTATFKSTDAAFQTEMPTWFTGLGGKTFATTAEVKLADAFNLANPNPMPTVGSPVFTGAATPPSDGFFDATANYIGAFGYRDWTAGWSSLNITVPEKETEIIAGDIKANLTLTSNKSYTLKGIVRVMSGATLTIEPGTTIYGENASQGSLVIKPGGKIMAEGTADKPIVFTSEFTKAGSTKTPNYGDWGGIILLGNAPINVAGGKALIEGPGDEYGGTDAEDNSGVMKYVRIEYPGIAYSLNNEINGLTLGGVGSKTKLEYIQVSYSGDDSFEFFGGTVNAKYLIAYRGWDDDFDTDFGYSGKLQFL
;
A
#
# COMPACT_ATOMS: atom_id res chain seq x y z
N MET A 1 -5.72 -11.15 -7.39
CA MET A 1 -6.61 -9.97 -7.31
C MET A 1 -8.03 -10.41 -7.06
N HIS A 2 -8.63 -9.95 -5.97
CA HIS A 2 -10.01 -10.24 -5.58
C HIS A 2 -10.83 -8.94 -5.62
N LEU A 3 -11.89 -8.92 -6.41
CA LEU A 3 -12.83 -7.80 -6.48
C LEU A 3 -14.15 -8.27 -5.87
N ARG A 4 -14.65 -7.57 -4.85
CA ARG A 4 -15.84 -7.99 -4.09
C ARG A 4 -16.67 -6.81 -3.60
N ARG A 5 -17.80 -7.08 -2.94
CA ARG A 5 -18.61 -6.07 -2.22
C ARG A 5 -18.94 -4.81 -3.04
N SER A 6 -19.17 -4.96 -4.35
CA SER A 6 -19.45 -3.85 -5.28
C SER A 6 -18.27 -2.89 -5.47
N SER A 7 -17.03 -3.38 -5.41
CA SER A 7 -15.85 -2.59 -5.79
C SER A 7 -16.00 -2.03 -7.21
N GLN A 8 -15.91 -0.71 -7.35
CA GLN A 8 -15.98 -0.02 -8.65
C GLN A 8 -14.61 0.35 -9.20
N ASN A 9 -13.65 -0.57 -9.04
CA ASN A 9 -12.27 -0.38 -9.46
C ASN A 9 -12.16 -0.29 -10.99
N LYS A 10 -11.43 0.73 -11.47
CA LYS A 10 -11.13 0.96 -12.88
C LYS A 10 -9.64 0.72 -13.12
N ILE A 11 -9.31 -0.49 -13.53
CA ILE A 11 -7.94 -0.99 -13.59
C ILE A 11 -7.48 -1.00 -15.06
N HIS A 12 -6.36 -0.32 -15.32
CA HIS A 12 -5.68 -0.33 -16.61
C HIS A 12 -4.25 -0.82 -16.44
N ASN A 13 -3.72 -1.47 -17.48
CA ASN A 13 -2.29 -1.75 -17.58
C ASN A 13 -1.74 -2.47 -16.34
N ALA A 14 -2.48 -3.41 -15.76
CA ALA A 14 -1.99 -4.16 -14.60
C ALA A 14 -1.25 -5.42 -15.05
N LEU A 15 -0.15 -5.75 -14.38
CA LEU A 15 0.51 -7.05 -14.49
C LEU A 15 0.23 -7.85 -13.22
N ILE A 16 -0.54 -8.93 -13.34
CA ILE A 16 -0.88 -9.84 -12.24
C ILE A 16 -0.16 -11.16 -12.51
N ILE A 17 0.84 -11.51 -11.70
CA ILE A 17 1.76 -12.60 -12.03
C ILE A 17 2.07 -13.47 -10.81
N GLY A 18 2.12 -14.79 -11.01
CA GLY A 18 2.63 -15.75 -10.01
C GLY A 18 1.66 -16.13 -8.88
N TRP A 19 0.45 -15.57 -8.86
CA TRP A 19 -0.58 -15.91 -7.89
C TRP A 19 -1.32 -17.19 -8.26
N PRO A 20 -1.61 -18.10 -7.30
CA PRO A 20 -2.38 -19.32 -7.59
C PRO A 20 -3.68 -19.03 -8.35
N GLN A 21 -4.39 -17.99 -7.92
CA GLN A 21 -5.58 -17.48 -8.57
C GLN A 21 -5.32 -16.08 -9.13
N GLY A 22 -5.58 -15.88 -10.43
CA GLY A 22 -5.31 -14.60 -11.11
C GLY A 22 -6.31 -13.51 -10.73
N LEU A 23 -7.51 -13.58 -11.31
CA LEU A 23 -8.62 -12.66 -11.04
C LEU A 23 -9.83 -13.40 -10.47
N LEU A 24 -10.30 -12.94 -9.31
CA LEU A 24 -11.55 -13.35 -8.69
C LEU A 24 -12.55 -12.20 -8.69
N VAL A 25 -13.72 -12.40 -9.28
CA VAL A 25 -14.85 -11.46 -9.24
C VAL A 25 -15.98 -12.05 -8.42
N ASP A 26 -16.20 -11.49 -7.24
CA ASP A 26 -17.03 -12.06 -6.18
C ASP A 26 -18.22 -11.15 -5.83
N GLY A 27 -19.41 -11.75 -5.79
CA GLY A 27 -20.66 -11.10 -5.43
C GLY A 27 -21.44 -10.58 -6.64
N THR A 28 -22.77 -10.70 -6.56
CA THR A 28 -23.72 -10.38 -7.65
C THR A 28 -23.54 -8.97 -8.21
N ASN A 29 -23.41 -7.96 -7.35
CA ASN A 29 -23.27 -6.57 -7.77
C ASN A 29 -21.92 -6.32 -8.47
N THR A 30 -20.83 -6.86 -7.91
CA THR A 30 -19.49 -6.76 -8.51
C THR A 30 -19.47 -7.40 -9.90
N VAL A 31 -20.09 -8.58 -10.05
CA VAL A 31 -20.23 -9.25 -11.35
C VAL A 31 -21.01 -8.39 -12.34
N ALA A 32 -22.13 -7.80 -11.92
CA ALA A 32 -22.93 -6.92 -12.76
C ALA A 32 -22.15 -5.68 -13.22
N ASP A 33 -21.41 -5.03 -12.31
CA ASP A 33 -20.59 -3.86 -12.60
C ASP A 33 -19.45 -4.19 -13.59
N MET A 34 -18.78 -5.33 -13.41
CA MET A 34 -17.71 -5.79 -14.31
C MET A 34 -18.23 -6.19 -15.70
N LYS A 35 -19.42 -6.80 -15.79
CA LYS A 35 -20.10 -7.06 -17.08
C LYS A 35 -20.50 -5.76 -17.78
N GLY A 36 -20.97 -4.76 -17.02
CA GLY A 36 -21.35 -3.46 -17.55
C GLY A 36 -20.16 -2.62 -18.04
N GLY A 37 -18.97 -2.81 -17.48
CA GLY A 37 -17.71 -2.26 -17.99
C GLY A 37 -17.58 -0.73 -17.91
N THR A 38 -18.50 -0.06 -17.21
CA THR A 38 -18.54 1.40 -17.04
C THR A 38 -18.12 1.82 -15.63
N SER A 39 -18.72 1.21 -14.61
CA SER A 39 -18.43 1.48 -13.20
C SER A 39 -17.15 0.76 -12.75
N ALA A 40 -16.95 -0.47 -13.21
CA ALA A 40 -15.78 -1.29 -12.89
C ALA A 40 -15.25 -1.98 -14.16
N PHE A 41 -13.93 -2.12 -14.29
CA PHE A 41 -13.32 -2.90 -15.35
C PHE A 41 -11.84 -3.22 -15.07
N ILE A 42 -11.32 -4.19 -15.81
CA ILE A 42 -9.88 -4.41 -15.98
C ILE A 42 -9.58 -4.45 -17.48
N LYS A 43 -8.70 -3.56 -17.96
CA LYS A 43 -8.41 -3.38 -19.40
C LYS A 43 -6.91 -3.33 -19.65
N ASN A 44 -6.49 -3.81 -20.82
CA ASN A 44 -5.09 -3.75 -21.26
C ASN A 44 -4.10 -4.36 -20.25
N SER A 45 -4.52 -5.41 -19.54
CA SER A 45 -3.77 -6.02 -18.44
C SER A 45 -3.22 -7.39 -18.82
N ILE A 46 -2.22 -7.87 -18.09
CA ILE A 46 -1.67 -9.22 -18.22
C ILE A 46 -1.97 -10.01 -16.95
N ILE A 47 -2.44 -11.25 -17.10
CA ILE A 47 -2.48 -12.26 -16.02
C ILE A 47 -1.60 -13.43 -16.42
N ALA A 48 -0.62 -13.81 -15.58
CA ALA A 48 0.36 -14.83 -15.93
C ALA A 48 0.71 -15.77 -14.78
N GLY A 49 0.91 -17.05 -15.10
CA GLY A 49 1.46 -18.01 -14.13
C GLY A 49 0.51 -18.41 -13.00
N SER A 50 -0.81 -18.33 -13.21
CA SER A 50 -1.79 -18.82 -12.23
C SER A 50 -1.87 -20.34 -12.21
N THR A 51 -1.66 -20.94 -11.03
CA THR A 51 -1.53 -22.40 -10.86
C THR A 51 -2.84 -23.12 -10.56
N THR A 52 -3.83 -22.44 -9.99
CA THR A 52 -5.16 -23.02 -9.68
C THR A 52 -6.24 -22.55 -10.64
N ALA A 53 -6.34 -21.24 -10.90
CA ALA A 53 -7.27 -20.68 -11.86
C ALA A 53 -6.85 -19.29 -12.34
N THR A 54 -6.86 -19.04 -13.65
CA THR A 54 -6.65 -17.69 -14.19
C THR A 54 -7.82 -16.75 -13.85
N PHE A 55 -9.05 -17.27 -13.97
CA PHE A 55 -10.30 -16.53 -13.73
C PHE A 55 -11.22 -17.34 -12.83
N LYS A 56 -11.84 -16.66 -11.86
CA LYS A 56 -12.87 -17.23 -10.99
C LYS A 56 -13.97 -16.21 -10.74
N SER A 57 -15.20 -16.68 -10.64
CA SER A 57 -16.33 -15.84 -10.24
C SER A 57 -17.36 -16.63 -9.44
N THR A 58 -18.12 -15.93 -8.59
CA THR A 58 -19.32 -16.49 -7.96
C THR A 58 -20.49 -16.70 -8.94
N ASP A 59 -20.41 -16.11 -10.14
CA ASP A 59 -21.34 -16.38 -11.25
C ASP A 59 -20.68 -17.36 -12.25
N ALA A 60 -21.18 -18.59 -12.30
CA ALA A 60 -20.63 -19.65 -13.14
C ALA A 60 -20.77 -19.37 -14.65
N ALA A 61 -21.83 -18.68 -15.07
CA ALA A 61 -22.01 -18.30 -16.48
C ALA A 61 -20.98 -17.24 -16.86
N PHE A 62 -20.83 -16.20 -16.02
CA PHE A 62 -19.80 -15.19 -16.25
C PHE A 62 -18.40 -15.78 -16.25
N GLN A 63 -18.08 -16.68 -15.31
CA GLN A 63 -16.76 -17.31 -15.24
C GLN A 63 -16.37 -17.99 -16.56
N THR A 64 -17.33 -18.61 -17.25
CA THR A 64 -17.11 -19.23 -18.57
C THR A 64 -16.81 -18.19 -19.65
N GLU A 65 -17.38 -17.00 -19.54
CA GLU A 65 -17.20 -15.87 -20.48
C GLU A 65 -15.93 -15.05 -20.19
N MET A 66 -15.40 -15.08 -18.96
CA MET A 66 -14.27 -14.26 -18.51
C MET A 66 -13.05 -14.29 -19.44
N PRO A 67 -12.61 -15.43 -20.02
CA PRO A 67 -11.48 -15.44 -20.95
C PRO A 67 -11.70 -14.56 -22.18
N THR A 68 -12.88 -14.66 -22.81
CA THR A 68 -13.24 -13.86 -23.99
C THR A 68 -13.50 -12.41 -23.61
N TRP A 69 -14.18 -12.18 -22.49
CA TRP A 69 -14.41 -10.85 -21.93
C TRP A 69 -13.08 -10.11 -21.66
N PHE A 70 -12.14 -10.75 -20.98
CA PHE A 70 -10.84 -10.15 -20.66
C PHE A 70 -10.03 -9.85 -21.93
N THR A 71 -9.99 -10.79 -22.87
CA THR A 71 -9.30 -10.61 -24.16
C THR A 71 -9.92 -9.48 -25.00
N GLY A 72 -11.26 -9.40 -25.03
CA GLY A 72 -11.99 -8.32 -25.71
C GLY A 72 -11.72 -6.93 -25.13
N LEU A 73 -11.28 -6.87 -23.87
CA LEU A 73 -10.83 -5.65 -23.19
C LEU A 73 -9.32 -5.36 -23.35
N GLY A 74 -8.66 -6.04 -24.29
CA GLY A 74 -7.22 -5.91 -24.53
C GLY A 74 -6.35 -6.68 -23.53
N GLY A 75 -6.96 -7.52 -22.69
CA GLY A 75 -6.28 -8.37 -21.74
C GLY A 75 -5.50 -9.50 -22.41
N LYS A 76 -4.42 -9.94 -21.77
CA LYS A 76 -3.55 -11.03 -22.22
C LYS A 76 -3.32 -12.03 -21.09
N THR A 77 -3.31 -13.32 -21.40
CA THR A 77 -2.99 -14.37 -20.44
C THR A 77 -1.76 -15.16 -20.86
N PHE A 78 -0.96 -15.59 -19.89
CA PHE A 78 0.19 -16.47 -20.10
C PHE A 78 0.18 -17.64 -19.11
N ALA A 79 0.60 -18.81 -19.56
CA ALA A 79 0.57 -20.01 -18.74
C ALA A 79 1.62 -19.96 -17.62
N THR A 80 2.79 -19.37 -17.90
CA THR A 80 3.93 -19.31 -16.99
C THR A 80 4.37 -17.87 -16.72
N THR A 81 5.06 -17.67 -15.60
CA THR A 81 5.65 -16.38 -15.26
C THR A 81 6.81 -16.01 -16.20
N ALA A 82 7.53 -17.00 -16.73
CA ALA A 82 8.67 -16.81 -17.63
C ALA A 82 8.30 -16.14 -18.97
N GLU A 83 7.08 -16.36 -19.46
CA GLU A 83 6.58 -15.75 -20.71
C GLU A 83 6.45 -14.23 -20.63
N VAL A 84 6.32 -13.67 -19.41
CA VAL A 84 6.31 -12.21 -19.18
C VAL A 84 7.72 -11.62 -19.30
N LYS A 85 8.78 -12.44 -19.22
CA LYS A 85 10.18 -12.03 -19.41
C LYS A 85 10.61 -10.90 -18.47
N LEU A 86 10.32 -11.03 -17.19
CA LEU A 86 10.94 -10.21 -16.15
C LEU A 86 12.33 -10.77 -15.81
N ALA A 87 13.23 -9.92 -15.33
CA ALA A 87 14.62 -10.28 -15.08
C ALA A 87 14.78 -11.37 -14.00
N ASP A 88 14.32 -11.09 -12.77
CA ASP A 88 14.41 -12.02 -11.64
C ASP A 88 13.36 -11.69 -10.55
N ALA A 89 12.11 -11.50 -10.98
CA ALA A 89 11.03 -10.98 -10.11
C ALA A 89 10.74 -11.85 -8.87
N PHE A 90 11.04 -13.15 -8.93
CA PHE A 90 10.72 -14.13 -7.88
C PHE A 90 11.92 -14.50 -6.99
N ASN A 91 13.06 -13.84 -7.17
CA ASN A 91 14.18 -13.97 -6.25
C ASN A 91 13.87 -13.23 -4.95
N LEU A 92 13.35 -13.97 -3.98
CA LEU A 92 12.95 -13.41 -2.69
C LEU A 92 14.13 -12.89 -1.85
N ALA A 93 15.38 -13.05 -2.24
CA ALA A 93 16.51 -12.42 -1.56
C ALA A 93 16.86 -11.06 -2.19
N ASN A 94 16.65 -10.93 -3.51
CA ASN A 94 16.96 -9.73 -4.28
C ASN A 94 16.06 -9.68 -5.54
N PRO A 95 14.78 -9.29 -5.41
CA PRO A 95 13.84 -9.35 -6.50
C PRO A 95 14.19 -8.30 -7.55
N ASN A 96 14.13 -8.69 -8.82
CA ASN A 96 14.31 -7.79 -9.94
C ASN A 96 13.09 -7.86 -10.88
N PRO A 97 12.08 -7.00 -10.67
CA PRO A 97 10.85 -7.00 -11.46
C PRO A 97 11.03 -6.31 -12.82
N MET A 98 12.24 -5.88 -13.21
CA MET A 98 12.45 -5.16 -14.46
C MET A 98 12.12 -6.04 -15.68
N PRO A 99 11.32 -5.55 -16.63
CA PRO A 99 11.10 -6.23 -17.89
C PRO A 99 12.36 -6.30 -18.74
N THR A 100 12.58 -7.44 -19.39
CA THR A 100 13.69 -7.65 -20.32
C THR A 100 13.28 -7.40 -21.77
N VAL A 101 14.27 -7.41 -22.69
CA VAL A 101 14.03 -7.18 -24.12
C VAL A 101 13.00 -8.16 -24.68
N GLY A 102 11.98 -7.62 -25.34
CA GLY A 102 10.89 -8.40 -25.93
C GLY A 102 9.84 -8.90 -24.95
N SER A 103 9.80 -8.35 -23.73
CA SER A 103 8.70 -8.57 -22.79
C SER A 103 7.35 -8.11 -23.36
N PRO A 104 6.26 -8.89 -23.19
CA PRO A 104 4.91 -8.51 -23.65
C PRO A 104 4.32 -7.31 -22.89
N VAL A 105 4.95 -6.83 -21.82
CA VAL A 105 4.50 -5.63 -21.10
C VAL A 105 4.64 -4.35 -21.92
N PHE A 106 5.54 -4.35 -22.92
CA PHE A 106 5.77 -3.20 -23.80
C PHE A 106 4.80 -3.11 -24.97
N THR A 107 3.82 -4.02 -25.07
CA THR A 107 2.85 -4.03 -26.17
C THR A 107 1.42 -3.97 -25.65
N GLY A 108 0.52 -3.28 -26.35
CA GLY A 108 -0.92 -3.28 -26.05
C GLY A 108 -1.35 -2.57 -24.77
N ALA A 109 -0.46 -1.80 -24.13
CA ALA A 109 -0.82 -0.90 -23.04
C ALA A 109 -1.70 0.25 -23.56
N ALA A 110 -2.66 0.68 -22.75
CA ALA A 110 -3.40 1.92 -22.98
C ALA A 110 -2.56 3.13 -22.54
N THR A 111 -2.81 4.30 -23.13
CA THR A 111 -2.25 5.56 -22.64
C THR A 111 -2.95 5.97 -21.34
N PRO A 112 -2.22 6.17 -20.22
CA PRO A 112 -2.82 6.63 -18.98
C PRO A 112 -3.45 8.04 -19.12
N PRO A 113 -4.44 8.40 -18.30
CA PRO A 113 -5.06 9.72 -18.36
C PRO A 113 -4.06 10.87 -18.16
N SER A 114 -4.19 11.96 -18.92
CA SER A 114 -3.38 13.17 -18.75
C SER A 114 -4.06 14.15 -17.77
N ASP A 115 -4.32 13.70 -16.55
CA ASP A 115 -5.13 14.44 -15.55
C ASP A 115 -4.30 15.09 -14.43
N GLY A 116 -2.97 15.09 -14.57
CA GLY A 116 -2.03 15.64 -13.60
C GLY A 116 -1.62 14.68 -12.48
N PHE A 117 -2.33 13.56 -12.30
CA PHE A 117 -1.92 12.52 -11.34
C PHE A 117 -1.11 11.41 -12.02
N PHE A 118 -1.69 10.79 -13.05
CA PHE A 118 -1.07 9.68 -13.77
C PHE A 118 0.06 10.17 -14.67
N ASP A 119 1.16 9.42 -14.71
CA ASP A 119 2.17 9.54 -15.74
C ASP A 119 1.61 9.05 -17.08
N ALA A 120 1.17 9.98 -17.93
CA ALA A 120 0.64 9.70 -19.27
C ALA A 120 1.69 9.11 -20.24
N THR A 121 2.98 9.16 -19.88
CA THR A 121 4.05 8.57 -20.70
C THR A 121 4.28 7.09 -20.41
N ALA A 122 3.69 6.55 -19.32
CA ALA A 122 3.78 5.15 -18.93
C ALA A 122 2.94 4.23 -19.83
N ASN A 123 3.34 4.10 -21.08
CA ASN A 123 2.71 3.28 -22.11
C ASN A 123 3.21 1.83 -22.06
N TYR A 124 3.15 1.21 -20.88
CA TYR A 124 3.51 -0.18 -20.62
C TYR A 124 2.57 -0.81 -19.58
N ILE A 125 2.53 -2.13 -19.51
CA ILE A 125 1.70 -2.92 -18.58
C ILE A 125 2.49 -3.27 -17.32
N GLY A 126 1.93 -3.00 -16.15
CA GLY A 126 2.57 -3.18 -14.84
C GLY A 126 3.27 -1.91 -14.35
N ALA A 127 3.96 -2.02 -13.22
CA ALA A 127 4.60 -0.87 -12.59
C ALA A 127 5.97 -0.48 -13.19
N PHE A 128 6.59 -1.39 -13.96
CA PHE A 128 7.95 -1.24 -14.45
C PHE A 128 7.99 -1.15 -15.97
N GLY A 129 8.61 -0.07 -16.47
CA GLY A 129 8.93 0.13 -17.88
C GLY A 129 10.43 0.00 -18.11
N TYR A 130 11.05 1.06 -18.64
CA TYR A 130 12.49 1.12 -18.91
C TYR A 130 13.34 1.65 -17.75
N ARG A 131 12.70 2.10 -16.67
CA ARG A 131 13.38 2.72 -15.52
C ARG A 131 13.03 1.96 -14.25
N ASP A 132 14.05 1.69 -13.46
CA ASP A 132 13.90 1.21 -12.10
C ASP A 132 13.68 2.42 -11.17
N TRP A 133 12.43 2.65 -10.78
CA TRP A 133 12.06 3.72 -9.84
C TRP A 133 12.27 3.32 -8.37
N THR A 134 12.64 2.07 -8.10
CA THR A 134 12.90 1.53 -6.74
C THR A 134 14.34 1.78 -6.29
N ALA A 135 15.23 2.04 -7.24
CA ALA A 135 16.65 2.23 -7.01
C ALA A 135 16.94 3.37 -6.01
N GLY A 136 17.88 3.07 -5.09
CA GLY A 136 18.41 4.02 -4.10
C GLY A 136 17.66 4.04 -2.78
N TRP A 137 16.33 3.94 -2.81
CA TRP A 137 15.49 4.21 -1.63
C TRP A 137 14.78 2.98 -1.06
N SER A 138 14.35 2.07 -1.93
CA SER A 138 13.84 0.78 -1.51
C SER A 138 15.02 -0.09 -1.10
N SER A 139 14.82 -0.94 -0.11
CA SER A 139 15.88 -1.85 0.33
C SER A 139 15.28 -3.00 1.11
N LEU A 140 15.91 -4.16 0.96
CA LEU A 140 15.69 -5.34 1.79
C LEU A 140 16.73 -5.45 2.93
N ASN A 141 17.77 -4.61 2.86
CA ASN A 141 18.85 -4.58 3.84
C ASN A 141 18.63 -3.42 4.80
N ILE A 142 18.30 -3.78 6.03
CA ILE A 142 18.13 -2.87 7.16
C ILE A 142 19.50 -2.69 7.79
N THR A 143 20.10 -1.53 7.59
CA THR A 143 21.32 -1.13 8.29
C THR A 143 20.97 0.11 9.07
N VAL A 144 20.75 -0.04 10.39
CA VAL A 144 20.50 1.10 11.25
C VAL A 144 21.77 1.45 12.00
N PRO A 145 22.33 2.67 11.79
CA PRO A 145 23.43 3.14 12.60
C PRO A 145 23.00 3.22 14.07
N GLU A 146 23.87 2.81 14.99
CA GLU A 146 23.62 3.01 16.41
C GLU A 146 23.61 4.52 16.72
N LYS A 147 22.48 5.02 17.22
CA LYS A 147 22.28 6.41 17.61
C LYS A 147 21.61 6.45 18.98
N GLU A 148 21.83 7.57 19.69
CA GLU A 148 21.01 7.89 20.86
C GLU A 148 19.53 7.79 20.49
N THR A 149 18.77 7.04 21.29
CA THR A 149 17.37 6.76 21.03
C THR A 149 16.48 7.47 22.04
N GLU A 150 15.57 8.30 21.56
CA GLU A 150 14.55 8.95 22.39
C GLU A 150 13.23 8.18 22.36
N ILE A 151 12.51 8.18 23.47
CA ILE A 151 11.17 7.58 23.55
C ILE A 151 10.13 8.64 23.22
N ILE A 152 9.23 8.30 22.30
CA ILE A 152 8.02 9.06 22.00
C ILE A 152 6.82 8.23 22.47
N ALA A 153 5.96 8.81 23.31
CA ALA A 153 4.81 8.13 23.91
C ALA A 153 3.62 9.07 24.06
N GLY A 154 2.40 8.54 23.99
CA GLY A 154 1.16 9.27 24.21
C GLY A 154 0.84 10.31 23.13
N ASP A 155 0.13 11.37 23.52
CA ASP A 155 -0.38 12.37 22.59
C ASP A 155 0.64 13.47 22.29
N ILE A 156 0.94 13.68 21.01
CA ILE A 156 1.66 14.84 20.48
C ILE A 156 0.62 15.95 20.24
N LYS A 157 0.56 16.92 21.17
CA LYS A 157 -0.41 18.02 21.18
C LYS A 157 0.11 19.34 20.59
N ALA A 158 1.40 19.39 20.28
CA ALA A 158 2.06 20.53 19.65
C ALA A 158 3.04 20.02 18.59
N ASN A 159 3.47 20.92 17.70
CA ASN A 159 4.42 20.56 16.65
C ASN A 159 5.69 19.93 17.23
N LEU A 160 6.10 18.80 16.66
CA LEU A 160 7.28 18.05 17.05
C LEU A 160 8.12 17.77 15.80
N THR A 161 9.43 17.95 15.92
CA THR A 161 10.39 17.60 14.86
C THR A 161 11.30 16.49 15.35
N LEU A 162 11.35 15.38 14.61
CA LEU A 162 12.28 14.28 14.80
C LEU A 162 13.47 14.49 13.87
N THR A 163 14.67 14.62 14.44
CA THR A 163 15.89 14.97 13.71
C THR A 163 16.72 13.74 13.37
N SER A 164 17.42 13.81 12.24
CA SER A 164 18.17 12.68 11.68
C SER A 164 19.43 12.30 12.47
N ASN A 165 19.88 13.13 13.42
CA ASN A 165 21.00 12.83 14.32
C ASN A 165 20.64 11.85 15.46
N LYS A 166 19.36 11.56 15.68
CA LYS A 166 18.87 10.62 16.69
C LYS A 166 18.05 9.51 16.03
N SER A 167 17.77 8.48 16.81
CA SER A 167 16.70 7.51 16.52
C SER A 167 15.59 7.69 17.55
N TYR A 168 14.40 7.16 17.24
CA TYR A 168 13.22 7.32 18.10
C TYR A 168 12.54 5.97 18.33
N THR A 169 11.95 5.73 19.50
CA THR A 169 11.11 4.55 19.77
C THR A 169 9.70 4.99 20.12
N LEU A 170 8.72 4.53 19.36
CA LEU A 170 7.30 4.65 19.66
C LEU A 170 6.95 3.65 20.76
N LYS A 171 6.49 4.17 21.90
CA LYS A 171 6.05 3.38 23.05
C LYS A 171 4.56 3.59 23.29
N GLY A 172 3.81 2.49 23.20
CA GLY A 172 2.36 2.51 23.13
C GLY A 172 1.85 3.15 21.84
N ILE A 173 0.58 3.53 21.85
CA ILE A 173 -0.04 4.22 20.72
C ILE A 173 0.29 5.72 20.82
N VAL A 174 1.14 6.20 19.93
CA VAL A 174 1.50 7.61 19.80
C VAL A 174 0.51 8.30 18.86
N ARG A 175 -0.15 9.36 19.34
CA ARG A 175 -1.17 10.09 18.56
C ARG A 175 -0.73 11.49 18.23
N VAL A 176 -0.69 11.85 16.94
CA VAL A 176 -0.56 13.24 16.50
C VAL A 176 -1.94 13.86 16.48
N MET A 177 -2.19 14.75 17.43
CA MET A 177 -3.52 15.32 17.67
C MET A 177 -3.86 16.41 16.66
N SER A 178 -5.16 16.73 16.56
CA SER A 178 -5.65 17.82 15.71
C SER A 178 -4.91 19.14 16.01
N GLY A 179 -4.43 19.81 14.96
CA GLY A 179 -3.64 21.04 15.04
C GLY A 179 -2.13 20.82 15.27
N ALA A 180 -1.68 19.61 15.59
CA ALA A 180 -0.26 19.28 15.70
C ALA A 180 0.31 18.72 14.39
N THR A 181 1.58 19.00 14.15
CA THR A 181 2.35 18.44 13.03
C THR A 181 3.57 17.69 13.55
N LEU A 182 3.71 16.41 13.16
CA LEU A 182 4.91 15.62 13.34
C LEU A 182 5.78 15.74 12.09
N THR A 183 6.92 16.42 12.19
CA THR A 183 7.91 16.54 11.11
C THR A 183 9.04 15.55 11.36
N ILE A 184 9.47 14.83 10.32
CA ILE A 184 10.53 13.82 10.40
C ILE A 184 11.56 14.13 9.32
N GLU A 185 12.80 14.38 9.73
CA GLU A 185 13.88 14.69 8.80
C GLU A 185 14.28 13.46 7.95
N PRO A 186 14.75 13.65 6.70
CA PRO A 186 15.31 12.57 5.88
C PRO A 186 16.39 11.75 6.60
N GLY A 187 16.35 10.42 6.48
CA GLY A 187 17.33 9.53 7.09
C GLY A 187 17.13 9.26 8.59
N THR A 188 16.00 9.71 9.15
CA THR A 188 15.60 9.38 10.54
C THR A 188 15.11 7.93 10.62
N THR A 189 15.47 7.24 11.71
CA THR A 189 14.95 5.91 12.02
C THR A 189 14.06 5.96 13.26
N ILE A 190 12.89 5.32 13.14
CA ILE A 190 11.87 5.21 14.17
C ILE A 190 11.59 3.73 14.41
N TYR A 191 11.60 3.30 15.67
CA TYR A 191 11.34 1.95 16.09
C TYR A 191 9.94 1.83 16.72
N GLY A 192 9.23 0.73 16.47
CA GLY A 192 8.07 0.34 17.28
C GLY A 192 8.47 -0.58 18.43
N GLU A 193 8.10 -0.24 19.68
CA GLU A 193 8.28 -1.14 20.82
C GLU A 193 7.25 -2.28 20.77
N ASN A 194 7.72 -3.53 20.69
CA ASN A 194 6.86 -4.71 20.55
C ASN A 194 5.99 -4.91 21.80
N ALA A 195 6.57 -4.74 22.99
CA ALA A 195 5.90 -5.02 24.26
C ALA A 195 4.67 -4.13 24.52
N SER A 196 4.61 -2.94 23.92
CA SER A 196 3.49 -2.01 24.07
C SER A 196 2.67 -1.85 22.79
N GLN A 197 2.88 -2.71 21.78
CA GLN A 197 2.26 -2.60 20.46
C GLN A 197 2.47 -1.19 19.88
N GLY A 198 3.72 -0.71 19.94
CA GLY A 198 4.11 0.64 19.52
C GLY A 198 3.53 0.97 18.15
N SER A 199 2.79 2.07 18.06
CA SER A 199 2.02 2.45 16.86
C SER A 199 2.05 3.97 16.68
N LEU A 200 1.97 4.43 15.43
CA LEU A 200 1.81 5.86 15.12
C LEU A 200 0.43 6.12 14.51
N VAL A 201 -0.36 6.98 15.15
CA VAL A 201 -1.68 7.41 14.65
C VAL A 201 -1.65 8.90 14.36
N ILE A 202 -1.95 9.29 13.12
CA ILE A 202 -2.23 10.67 12.76
C ILE A 202 -3.75 10.85 12.84
N LYS A 203 -4.24 11.60 13.83
CA LYS A 203 -5.68 11.84 14.02
C LYS A 203 -6.22 12.79 12.94
N PRO A 204 -7.54 12.79 12.67
CA PRO A 204 -8.13 13.80 11.79
C PRO A 204 -7.78 15.23 12.23
N GLY A 205 -7.23 16.02 11.30
CA GLY A 205 -6.73 17.38 11.56
C GLY A 205 -5.29 17.47 12.12
N GLY A 206 -4.67 16.34 12.48
CA GLY A 206 -3.23 16.21 12.72
C GLY A 206 -2.48 15.97 11.41
N LYS A 207 -1.16 16.20 11.40
CA LYS A 207 -0.33 16.05 10.19
C LYS A 207 0.98 15.31 10.42
N ILE A 208 1.40 14.55 9.41
CA ILE A 208 2.75 14.02 9.30
C ILE A 208 3.48 14.68 8.12
N MET A 209 4.73 15.10 8.34
CA MET A 209 5.63 15.59 7.30
C MET A 209 6.87 14.70 7.30
N ALA A 210 6.75 13.54 6.66
CA ALA A 210 7.81 12.53 6.51
C ALA A 210 8.29 12.51 5.05
N GLU A 211 9.15 13.48 4.71
CA GLU A 211 9.66 13.67 3.36
C GLU A 211 11.12 13.25 3.28
N GLY A 212 11.36 11.94 3.20
CA GLY A 212 12.67 11.39 2.92
C GLY A 212 13.17 11.75 1.52
N THR A 213 14.36 11.26 1.19
CA THR A 213 14.92 11.36 -0.17
C THR A 213 15.36 9.98 -0.64
N ALA A 214 15.65 9.83 -1.92
CA ALA A 214 16.08 8.54 -2.42
C ALA A 214 17.34 8.02 -1.71
N ASP A 215 18.30 8.92 -1.42
CA ASP A 215 19.55 8.57 -0.73
C ASP A 215 19.41 8.51 0.80
N LYS A 216 18.34 9.10 1.36
CA LYS A 216 18.08 9.18 2.80
C LYS A 216 16.59 8.92 3.08
N PRO A 217 16.11 7.69 2.87
CA PRO A 217 14.73 7.34 3.19
C PRO A 217 14.50 7.44 4.71
N ILE A 218 13.27 7.75 5.10
CA ILE A 218 12.84 7.62 6.50
C ILE A 218 12.46 6.16 6.74
N VAL A 219 12.86 5.60 7.88
CA VAL A 219 12.64 4.18 8.19
C VAL A 219 11.86 4.04 9.48
N PHE A 220 10.71 3.38 9.40
CA PHE A 220 9.96 2.86 10.54
C PHE A 220 10.17 1.34 10.61
N THR A 221 10.59 0.81 11.74
CA THR A 221 10.99 -0.60 11.83
C THR A 221 10.79 -1.21 13.21
N SER A 222 10.95 -2.53 13.34
CA SER A 222 10.91 -3.24 14.62
C SER A 222 12.04 -2.82 15.54
N GLU A 223 11.78 -2.68 16.85
CA GLU A 223 12.86 -2.47 17.83
C GLU A 223 13.88 -3.62 17.86
N PHE A 224 13.51 -4.82 17.41
CA PHE A 224 14.43 -5.96 17.36
C PHE A 224 15.48 -5.85 16.25
N THR A 225 15.41 -4.82 15.40
CA THR A 225 16.48 -4.46 14.46
C THR A 225 17.63 -3.71 15.13
N LYS A 226 17.46 -3.25 16.38
CA LYS A 226 18.52 -2.55 17.13
C LYS A 226 19.75 -3.43 17.28
N ALA A 227 20.93 -2.82 17.18
CA ALA A 227 22.20 -3.49 17.46
C ALA A 227 22.17 -4.07 18.89
N GLY A 228 22.60 -5.32 19.03
CA GLY A 228 22.59 -6.02 20.31
C GLY A 228 21.22 -6.59 20.74
N SER A 229 20.18 -6.49 19.91
CA SER A 229 18.92 -7.20 20.15
C SER A 229 19.16 -8.71 20.28
N THR A 230 18.53 -9.33 21.29
CA THR A 230 18.56 -10.79 21.49
C THR A 230 17.51 -11.52 20.66
N LYS A 231 16.64 -10.77 19.98
CA LYS A 231 15.60 -11.28 19.09
C LYS A 231 15.89 -10.86 17.65
N THR A 232 15.55 -11.74 16.71
CA THR A 232 15.52 -11.40 15.28
C THR A 232 14.14 -10.80 14.95
N PRO A 233 14.07 -9.72 14.16
CA PRO A 233 12.81 -9.15 13.72
C PRO A 233 11.92 -10.18 13.01
N ASN A 234 10.61 -10.07 13.19
CA ASN A 234 9.63 -10.93 12.57
C ASN A 234 8.39 -10.15 12.13
N TYR A 235 7.56 -10.78 11.31
CA TYR A 235 6.27 -10.24 10.87
C TYR A 235 5.42 -9.81 12.08
N GLY A 236 4.83 -8.62 12.04
CA GLY A 236 3.96 -8.13 13.11
C GLY A 236 4.68 -7.78 14.41
N ASP A 237 5.93 -7.31 14.35
CA ASP A 237 6.68 -6.94 15.56
C ASP A 237 6.16 -5.65 16.21
N TRP A 238 5.52 -4.75 15.46
CA TRP A 238 4.96 -3.51 15.98
C TRP A 238 3.69 -3.12 15.21
N GLY A 239 3.02 -2.06 15.67
CA GLY A 239 1.74 -1.60 15.14
C GLY A 239 1.75 -1.35 13.65
N GLY A 240 2.58 -0.42 13.21
CA GLY A 240 2.46 0.20 11.90
C GLY A 240 2.04 1.67 12.03
N ILE A 241 1.62 2.23 10.91
CA ILE A 241 1.25 3.65 10.81
C ILE A 241 -0.20 3.77 10.36
N ILE A 242 -0.98 4.55 11.10
CA ILE A 242 -2.40 4.78 10.83
C ILE A 242 -2.59 6.27 10.53
N LEU A 243 -2.99 6.61 9.31
CA LEU A 243 -3.35 7.97 8.91
C LEU A 243 -4.87 8.08 8.83
N LEU A 244 -5.45 8.94 9.66
CA LEU A 244 -6.88 9.17 9.71
C LEU A 244 -7.22 10.58 9.25
N GLY A 245 -8.09 10.68 8.24
CA GLY A 245 -8.52 11.94 7.66
C GLY A 245 -10.02 12.21 7.80
N ASN A 246 -10.43 13.33 7.21
CA ASN A 246 -11.82 13.81 7.18
C ASN A 246 -12.52 13.58 5.83
N ALA A 247 -11.95 12.78 4.93
CA ALA A 247 -12.54 12.49 3.63
C ALA A 247 -13.72 11.51 3.72
N PRO A 248 -14.62 11.53 2.72
CA PRO A 248 -15.78 10.65 2.69
C PRO A 248 -15.44 9.17 2.73
N ILE A 249 -16.28 8.40 3.43
CA ILE A 249 -16.24 6.94 3.50
C ILE A 249 -17.66 6.39 3.27
N ASN A 250 -17.76 5.19 2.72
CA ASN A 250 -19.03 4.53 2.40
C ASN A 250 -19.60 3.76 3.61
N VAL A 251 -19.79 4.48 4.72
CA VAL A 251 -20.41 3.97 5.95
C VAL A 251 -21.57 4.89 6.32
N ALA A 252 -22.67 4.33 6.84
CA ALA A 252 -23.81 5.12 7.30
C ALA A 252 -23.37 6.17 8.33
N GLY A 253 -23.71 7.44 8.09
CA GLY A 253 -23.27 8.56 8.93
C GLY A 253 -21.89 9.14 8.58
N GLY A 254 -21.14 8.53 7.66
CA GLY A 254 -19.87 9.06 7.14
C GLY A 254 -18.69 9.04 8.13
N LYS A 255 -18.82 8.29 9.23
CA LYS A 255 -17.82 8.14 10.29
C LYS A 255 -17.72 6.67 10.70
N ALA A 256 -16.52 6.24 11.06
CA ALA A 256 -16.26 4.89 11.55
C ALA A 256 -15.10 4.90 12.56
N LEU A 257 -14.95 3.81 13.31
CA LEU A 257 -13.77 3.54 14.14
C LEU A 257 -12.81 2.70 13.32
N ILE A 258 -11.54 3.09 13.27
CA ILE A 258 -10.51 2.27 12.61
C ILE A 258 -10.29 0.99 13.42
N GLU A 259 -10.04 -0.12 12.74
CA GLU A 259 -9.56 -1.34 13.40
C GLU A 259 -8.23 -1.11 14.14
N GLY A 260 -7.86 -2.05 15.01
CA GLY A 260 -6.81 -1.87 16.00
C GLY A 260 -7.25 -0.90 17.11
N PRO A 261 -6.64 0.29 17.25
CA PRO A 261 -6.84 1.17 18.40
C PRO A 261 -8.23 1.83 18.51
N GLY A 262 -9.13 1.70 17.53
CA GLY A 262 -10.52 2.18 17.64
C GLY A 262 -10.68 3.70 17.52
N ASP A 263 -9.75 4.37 16.85
CA ASP A 263 -9.77 5.81 16.62
C ASP A 263 -10.77 6.23 15.52
N GLU A 264 -11.62 7.23 15.79
CA GLU A 264 -12.61 7.72 14.80
C GLU A 264 -11.96 8.43 13.59
N TYR A 265 -12.51 8.19 12.39
CA TYR A 265 -12.13 8.81 11.12
C TYR A 265 -13.33 9.00 10.17
N GLY A 266 -13.07 9.61 9.01
CA GLY A 266 -14.06 9.89 7.97
C GLY A 266 -14.64 11.30 8.09
N GLY A 267 -15.44 11.73 7.13
CA GLY A 267 -16.07 13.05 7.14
C GLY A 267 -16.61 13.43 5.77
N THR A 268 -16.61 14.72 5.46
CA THR A 268 -17.14 15.27 4.21
C THR A 268 -16.10 16.00 3.37
N ASP A 269 -14.86 16.14 3.86
CA ASP A 269 -13.82 16.92 3.20
C ASP A 269 -12.97 16.02 2.29
N ALA A 270 -13.40 15.86 1.04
CA ALA A 270 -12.68 15.10 0.03
C ALA A 270 -11.27 15.67 -0.27
N GLU A 271 -10.98 16.90 0.13
CA GLU A 271 -9.68 17.56 -0.03
C GLU A 271 -8.90 17.67 1.29
N ASP A 272 -9.28 16.91 2.32
CA ASP A 272 -8.54 16.84 3.59
C ASP A 272 -7.05 16.52 3.35
N ASN A 273 -6.20 17.03 4.24
CA ASN A 273 -4.75 16.93 4.10
C ASN A 273 -4.11 16.48 5.41
N SER A 274 -3.76 15.19 5.48
CA SER A 274 -3.05 14.54 6.58
C SER A 274 -1.52 14.71 6.49
N GLY A 275 -1.02 15.39 5.45
CA GLY A 275 0.39 15.75 5.26
C GLY A 275 1.07 15.01 4.10
N VAL A 276 2.33 14.67 4.28
CA VAL A 276 3.19 14.07 3.25
C VAL A 276 3.96 12.87 3.82
N MET A 277 3.93 11.76 3.08
CA MET A 277 4.86 10.64 3.22
C MET A 277 5.54 10.40 1.88
N LYS A 278 6.86 10.61 1.84
CA LYS A 278 7.68 10.41 0.63
C LYS A 278 9.00 9.73 0.95
N TYR A 279 9.38 8.70 0.18
CA TYR A 279 10.60 7.91 0.42
C TYR A 279 10.64 7.37 1.86
N VAL A 280 9.61 6.59 2.19
CA VAL A 280 9.41 5.99 3.52
C VAL A 280 9.46 4.47 3.41
N ARG A 281 10.19 3.83 4.31
CA ARG A 281 10.15 2.38 4.52
C ARG A 281 9.47 2.05 5.83
N ILE A 282 8.56 1.09 5.81
CA ILE A 282 7.81 0.58 6.95
C ILE A 282 8.09 -0.92 7.00
N GLU A 283 8.82 -1.36 8.01
CA GLU A 283 9.40 -2.71 8.08
C GLU A 283 8.91 -3.43 9.33
N TYR A 284 8.46 -4.67 9.18
CA TYR A 284 7.89 -5.49 10.25
C TYR A 284 6.68 -4.90 11.03
N PRO A 285 5.78 -4.09 10.41
CA PRO A 285 4.54 -3.68 11.07
C PRO A 285 3.55 -4.85 11.10
N GLY A 286 2.28 -4.64 11.44
CA GLY A 286 1.28 -5.70 11.30
C GLY A 286 0.94 -6.45 12.59
N ILE A 287 1.12 -5.86 13.78
CA ILE A 287 0.90 -6.61 15.03
C ILE A 287 -0.59 -6.85 15.29
N ALA A 288 -0.95 -8.07 15.70
CA ALA A 288 -2.28 -8.35 16.21
C ALA A 288 -2.58 -7.47 17.45
N TYR A 289 -3.52 -6.53 17.32
CA TYR A 289 -3.90 -5.65 18.42
C TYR A 289 -4.75 -6.38 19.45
N SER A 290 -5.71 -7.18 18.96
CA SER A 290 -6.44 -8.20 19.72
C SER A 290 -6.81 -9.37 18.79
N LEU A 291 -7.51 -10.39 19.28
CA LEU A 291 -7.88 -11.56 18.46
C LEU A 291 -8.73 -11.14 17.24
N ASN A 292 -8.23 -11.38 16.03
CA ASN A 292 -8.86 -11.02 14.74
C ASN A 292 -9.13 -9.51 14.61
N ASN A 293 -8.19 -8.70 15.11
CA ASN A 293 -8.23 -7.25 15.02
C ASN A 293 -6.77 -6.78 15.09
N GLU A 294 -6.14 -6.77 13.95
CA GLU A 294 -4.75 -6.44 13.70
C GLU A 294 -4.59 -4.92 13.42
N ILE A 295 -3.35 -4.44 13.35
CA ILE A 295 -3.02 -3.12 12.79
C ILE A 295 -2.16 -3.40 11.56
N ASN A 296 -2.46 -2.76 10.41
CA ASN A 296 -1.76 -3.01 9.15
C ASN A 296 -0.40 -2.31 9.05
N GLY A 297 0.27 -2.47 7.90
CA GLY A 297 1.51 -1.75 7.61
C GLY A 297 1.33 -0.24 7.51
N LEU A 298 0.59 0.20 6.49
CA LEU A 298 0.10 1.57 6.37
C LEU A 298 -1.42 1.56 6.22
N THR A 299 -2.11 1.89 7.31
CA THR A 299 -3.56 2.02 7.36
C THR A 299 -3.98 3.44 6.98
N LEU A 300 -4.93 3.58 6.06
CA LEU A 300 -5.40 4.85 5.51
C LEU A 300 -6.91 4.97 5.68
N GLY A 301 -7.36 5.60 6.77
CA GLY A 301 -8.79 5.80 7.07
C GLY A 301 -9.29 7.17 6.63
N GLY A 302 -10.13 7.24 5.59
CA GLY A 302 -10.75 8.49 5.16
C GLY A 302 -9.75 9.59 4.84
N VAL A 303 -8.59 9.25 4.26
CA VAL A 303 -7.53 10.20 3.93
C VAL A 303 -7.88 10.98 2.67
N GLY A 304 -7.73 12.31 2.71
CA GLY A 304 -8.15 13.20 1.62
C GLY A 304 -7.13 13.40 0.49
N SER A 305 -7.63 13.89 -0.64
CA SER A 305 -6.90 14.00 -1.92
C SER A 305 -5.73 15.00 -1.93
N LYS A 306 -5.64 15.89 -0.92
CA LYS A 306 -4.49 16.80 -0.75
C LYS A 306 -3.35 16.19 0.07
N THR A 307 -3.55 15.01 0.64
CA THR A 307 -2.47 14.23 1.25
C THR A 307 -1.58 13.64 0.15
N LYS A 308 -0.26 13.64 0.36
CA LYS A 308 0.70 13.13 -0.62
C LYS A 308 1.38 11.86 -0.13
N LEU A 309 1.18 10.76 -0.86
CA LEU A 309 1.78 9.45 -0.59
C LEU A 309 2.55 8.97 -1.82
N GLU A 310 3.88 9.00 -1.77
CA GLU A 310 4.73 8.59 -2.89
C GLU A 310 5.98 7.84 -2.43
N TYR A 311 6.44 6.82 -3.16
CA TYR A 311 7.68 6.09 -2.81
C TYR A 311 7.62 5.54 -1.37
N ILE A 312 6.67 4.65 -1.13
CA ILE A 312 6.49 4.01 0.18
C ILE A 312 6.65 2.50 0.00
N GLN A 313 7.52 1.91 0.80
CA GLN A 313 7.69 0.46 0.87
C GLN A 313 7.18 -0.03 2.21
N VAL A 314 6.30 -1.02 2.19
CA VAL A 314 5.92 -1.81 3.37
C VAL A 314 6.50 -3.21 3.19
N SER A 315 7.16 -3.73 4.21
CA SER A 315 7.76 -5.05 4.14
C SER A 315 7.62 -5.85 5.42
N TYR A 316 7.44 -7.16 5.28
CA TYR A 316 7.24 -8.08 6.40
C TYR A 316 6.07 -7.68 7.30
N SER A 317 5.00 -7.12 6.71
CA SER A 317 3.77 -6.82 7.45
C SER A 317 3.17 -8.12 7.96
N GLY A 318 2.86 -8.18 9.26
CA GLY A 318 2.12 -9.31 9.87
C GLY A 318 0.65 -9.38 9.48
N ASP A 319 0.16 -8.37 8.76
CA ASP A 319 -1.18 -8.27 8.20
C ASP A 319 -1.11 -7.58 6.82
N ASP A 320 -2.12 -6.82 6.41
CA ASP A 320 -2.10 -6.10 5.15
C ASP A 320 -0.93 -5.12 5.07
N SER A 321 -0.33 -4.99 3.88
CA SER A 321 0.77 -4.04 3.69
C SER A 321 0.25 -2.61 3.57
N PHE A 322 -0.77 -2.40 2.74
CA PHE A 322 -1.49 -1.13 2.62
C PHE A 322 -2.97 -1.39 2.68
N GLU A 323 -3.69 -0.68 3.53
CA GLU A 323 -5.14 -0.79 3.60
C GLU A 323 -5.82 0.57 3.56
N PHE A 324 -6.78 0.70 2.65
CA PHE A 324 -7.54 1.93 2.43
C PHE A 324 -8.98 1.75 2.90
N PHE A 325 -9.31 2.36 4.03
CA PHE A 325 -10.67 2.42 4.55
C PHE A 325 -11.36 3.70 4.07
N GLY A 326 -11.96 3.65 2.89
CA GLY A 326 -12.59 4.80 2.24
C GLY A 326 -11.56 5.90 1.87
N GLY A 327 -12.03 7.13 1.69
CA GLY A 327 -11.18 8.28 1.36
C GLY A 327 -10.93 8.49 -0.14
N THR A 328 -10.14 9.53 -0.43
CA THR A 328 -9.91 10.09 -1.77
C THR A 328 -8.44 10.35 -2.07
N VAL A 329 -7.53 9.99 -1.15
CA VAL A 329 -6.08 10.15 -1.31
C VAL A 329 -5.60 9.47 -2.58
N ASN A 330 -4.70 10.10 -3.33
CA ASN A 330 -4.03 9.44 -4.44
C ASN A 330 -2.63 9.00 -4.00
N ALA A 331 -2.15 7.86 -4.48
CA ALA A 331 -0.83 7.35 -4.11
C ALA A 331 -0.11 6.70 -5.30
N LYS A 332 1.22 6.83 -5.38
CA LYS A 332 2.01 6.19 -6.44
C LYS A 332 3.40 5.78 -6.01
N TYR A 333 3.96 4.77 -6.68
CA TYR A 333 5.24 4.15 -6.30
C TYR A 333 5.14 3.50 -4.91
N LEU A 334 4.23 2.54 -4.77
CA LEU A 334 4.05 1.76 -3.56
C LEU A 334 4.66 0.37 -3.76
N ILE A 335 5.28 -0.18 -2.72
CA ILE A 335 5.87 -1.52 -2.74
C ILE A 335 5.34 -2.27 -1.53
N ALA A 336 4.55 -3.31 -1.75
CA ALA A 336 4.30 -4.35 -0.76
C ALA A 336 5.30 -5.48 -0.98
N TYR A 337 6.02 -5.87 0.06
CA TYR A 337 7.04 -6.90 -0.05
C TYR A 337 6.99 -7.87 1.13
N ARG A 338 6.63 -9.12 0.82
CA ARG A 338 6.45 -10.16 1.84
C ARG A 338 5.46 -9.72 2.92
N GLY A 339 4.25 -9.29 2.54
CA GLY A 339 3.13 -9.21 3.47
C GLY A 339 2.70 -10.62 3.92
N TRP A 340 1.98 -10.70 5.03
CA TRP A 340 1.40 -11.95 5.50
C TRP A 340 0.00 -12.19 4.92
N ASP A 341 -0.82 -11.13 4.86
CA ASP A 341 -2.15 -11.15 4.25
C ASP A 341 -2.15 -10.39 2.92
N ASP A 342 -2.97 -9.34 2.73
CA ASP A 342 -3.10 -8.67 1.44
C ASP A 342 -1.99 -7.62 1.19
N ASP A 343 -1.49 -7.56 -0.04
CA ASP A 343 -0.55 -6.51 -0.45
C ASP A 343 -1.22 -5.13 -0.43
N PHE A 344 -2.46 -5.08 -0.90
CA PHE A 344 -3.28 -3.89 -0.99
C PHE A 344 -4.76 -4.28 -0.79
N ASP A 345 -5.37 -3.85 0.32
CA ASP A 345 -6.82 -3.95 0.52
C ASP A 345 -7.48 -2.56 0.48
N THR A 346 -8.70 -2.53 -0.05
CA THR A 346 -9.53 -1.34 -0.11
C THR A 346 -10.94 -1.68 0.34
N ASP A 347 -11.40 -1.02 1.38
CA ASP A 347 -12.74 -1.16 1.92
C ASP A 347 -13.43 0.21 2.01
N PHE A 348 -14.70 0.20 2.41
CA PHE A 348 -15.54 1.39 2.62
C PHE A 348 -15.50 2.43 1.50
N GLY A 349 -15.40 1.98 0.24
CA GLY A 349 -15.56 2.80 -0.95
C GLY A 349 -14.43 3.79 -1.20
N TYR A 350 -13.17 3.39 -0.96
CA TYR A 350 -12.01 4.16 -1.41
C TYR A 350 -12.14 4.57 -2.89
N SER A 351 -11.86 5.83 -3.17
CA SER A 351 -12.12 6.47 -4.47
C SER A 351 -10.95 7.26 -5.03
N GLY A 352 -9.77 7.08 -4.43
CA GLY A 352 -8.53 7.66 -4.91
C GLY A 352 -7.96 6.96 -6.16
N LYS A 353 -6.87 7.54 -6.68
CA LYS A 353 -6.13 7.01 -7.83
C LYS A 353 -4.82 6.40 -7.37
N LEU A 354 -4.46 5.26 -7.96
CA LEU A 354 -3.23 4.55 -7.69
C LEU A 354 -2.41 4.34 -8.97
N GLN A 355 -1.09 4.50 -8.91
CA GLN A 355 -0.20 4.23 -10.05
C GLN A 355 1.15 3.67 -9.58
N PHE A 356 1.70 2.68 -10.28
CA PHE A 356 2.96 2.01 -9.92
C PHE A 356 2.87 1.39 -8.52
N LEU A 357 2.12 0.28 -8.47
CA LEU A 357 1.99 -0.63 -7.33
C LEU A 357 2.74 -1.93 -7.64
#